data_AF-A0A2V2RYL7-F1
#
_entry.id   AF-A0A2V2RYL7-F1
#
_cell.length_a   1.000
_cell.length_b   1.000
_cell.length_c   1.000
_cell.angle_alpha   90.00
_cell.angle_beta   90.00
_cell.angle_gamma   90.00
#
_symmetry.space_group_name_H-M   'P 1'
#
loop_
_entity.id
_entity.type
_entity.pdbx_description
1 polymer ?
#
loop_
_entity_poly.entity_id
_entity_poly.type
_entity_poly.pdbx_seq_one_letter_code
_entity_poly.pdbx_strand_id
1 'polypeptide(L)' 'MKTARNRAKAQGWPPSVRQRMRQAIYSFHVRAFGEELARVNFLPRAKRRQYVGEMVDHALRKGVKFEKPALGVTL' A
#
# COMPACT_ATOMS: atom_id res chain seq x y z
N MET A 1 10.87 -23.12 41.68
CA MET A 1 11.54 -22.04 40.91
C MET A 1 11.34 -22.30 39.42
N LYS A 2 10.32 -21.69 38.81
CA LYS A 2 9.92 -21.90 37.41
C LYS A 2 10.28 -20.67 36.57
N THR A 3 10.84 -20.96 35.39
CA THR A 3 10.87 -20.16 34.16
C THR A 3 11.66 -18.84 34.12
N ALA A 4 12.98 -18.97 33.97
CA ALA A 4 13.81 -18.04 33.19
C ALA A 4 13.63 -18.27 31.66
N ARG A 5 12.39 -18.38 31.19
CA ARG A 5 12.07 -18.58 29.77
C ARG A 5 11.33 -17.36 29.22
N ASN A 6 11.90 -16.78 28.17
CA ASN A 6 11.26 -15.90 27.19
C ASN A 6 11.05 -14.41 27.54
N ARG A 7 12.13 -13.71 27.93
CA ARG A 7 12.26 -12.25 27.68
C ARG A 7 13.25 -11.96 26.53
N ALA A 8 13.22 -12.75 25.46
CA ALA A 8 13.79 -12.30 24.20
C ALA A 8 12.86 -11.17 23.68
N LYS A 9 13.10 -9.94 24.15
CA LYS A 9 12.49 -8.74 23.58
C LYS A 9 12.72 -8.82 22.08
N ALA A 10 11.64 -8.82 21.29
CA ALA A 10 11.73 -8.77 19.83
C ALA A 10 12.66 -7.60 19.45
N GLN A 11 13.89 -7.93 19.08
CA GLN A 11 14.90 -6.93 18.79
C GLN A 11 14.49 -6.32 17.45
N GLY A 12 13.90 -5.13 17.50
CA GLY A 12 13.47 -4.42 16.29
C GLY A 12 14.63 -4.28 15.31
N TRP A 13 14.33 -4.33 14.01
CA TRP A 13 15.36 -4.28 12.97
C TRP A 13 16.30 -3.07 13.13
N PRO A 14 17.61 -3.23 12.89
CA PRO A 14 18.55 -2.12 12.81
C PRO A 14 18.06 -1.05 11.82
N PRO A 15 18.39 0.23 12.04
CA PRO A 15 17.93 1.33 11.18
C PRO A 15 18.22 1.10 9.68
N SER A 16 19.39 0.56 9.34
CA SER A 16 19.79 0.23 7.97
C SER A 16 18.90 -0.85 7.33
N VAL A 17 18.52 -1.87 8.10
CA VAL A 17 17.60 -2.93 7.65
C VAL A 17 16.20 -2.34 7.42
N ARG A 18 15.72 -1.48 8.31
CA ARG A 18 14.44 -0.77 8.13
C ARG A 18 14.44 0.10 6.88
N GLN A 19 15.52 0.83 6.62
CA GLN A 19 15.64 1.67 5.43
C GLN A 19 15.63 0.83 4.14
N ARG A 20 16.41 -0.26 4.09
CA ARG A 20 16.42 -1.18 2.95
C ARG A 20 15.05 -1.77 2.70
N MET A 21 14.34 -2.16 3.75
CA MET A 21 12.98 -2.71 3.63
C MET A 21 11.97 -1.68 3.14
N ARG A 22 12.03 -0.43 3.63
CA ARG A 22 11.21 0.66 3.07
C ARG A 22 11.48 0.88 1.59
N GLN A 23 12.76 0.84 1.18
CA GLN A 23 13.13 0.99 -0.23
C GLN A 23 12.61 -0.16 -1.09
N ALA A 24 12.70 -1.40 -0.61
CA ALA A 24 12.19 -2.58 -1.32
C ALA A 24 10.66 -2.52 -1.48
N ILE A 25 9.94 -2.18 -0.40
CA ILE A 25 8.48 -2.00 -0.40
C ILE A 25 8.09 -0.88 -1.38
N TYR A 26 8.78 0.26 -1.33
CA TYR A 26 8.54 1.37 -2.24
C TYR A 26 8.75 0.94 -3.71
N SER A 27 9.88 0.32 -4.01
CA SER A 27 10.22 -0.11 -5.38
C SER A 27 9.23 -1.15 -5.92
N PHE A 28 8.78 -2.07 -5.06
CA PHE A 28 7.72 -3.02 -5.39
C PHE A 28 6.41 -2.31 -5.72
N HIS A 29 5.98 -1.35 -4.88
CA HIS A 29 4.75 -0.60 -5.13
C HIS A 29 4.82 0.23 -6.40
N VAL A 30 5.94 0.90 -6.69
CA VAL A 30 6.11 1.66 -7.93
C VAL A 30 5.96 0.74 -9.15
N ARG A 31 6.62 -0.42 -9.14
CA ARG A 31 6.54 -1.39 -10.24
C ARG A 31 5.13 -1.94 -10.40
N ALA A 32 4.54 -2.45 -9.32
CA ALA A 32 3.20 -3.04 -9.34
C ALA A 32 2.15 -2.01 -9.78
N PHE A 33 2.28 -0.76 -9.35
CA PHE A 33 1.38 0.31 -9.76
C PHE A 33 1.55 0.65 -11.24
N GLY A 34 2.79 0.73 -11.74
CA GLY A 34 3.06 0.96 -13.16
C GLY A 34 2.52 -0.16 -14.06
N GLU A 35 2.75 -1.42 -13.69
CA GLU A 35 2.22 -2.59 -14.40
C GLU A 35 0.68 -2.58 -14.41
N GLU A 36 0.05 -2.24 -13.30
CA GLU A 36 -1.41 -2.18 -13.20
C GLU A 36 -1.99 -1.03 -14.03
N LEU A 37 -1.37 0.16 -14.01
CA LEU A 37 -1.78 1.28 -14.85
C LEU A 37 -1.65 0.93 -16.34
N ALA A 38 -0.57 0.26 -16.74
CA ALA A 38 -0.40 -0.21 -18.10
C ALA A 38 -1.54 -1.16 -18.48
N ARG A 39 -1.81 -2.19 -17.66
CA ARG A 39 -2.90 -3.16 -17.89
C ARG A 39 -4.26 -2.48 -18.02
N VAL A 40 -4.59 -1.55 -17.12
CA VAL A 40 -5.87 -0.84 -17.12
C VAL A 40 -6.00 0.07 -18.35
N ASN A 41 -4.92 0.73 -18.78
CA ASN A 41 -4.96 1.59 -19.97
C ASN A 41 -5.30 0.85 -21.26
N PHE A 42 -4.93 -0.43 -21.38
CA PHE A 42 -5.29 -1.27 -22.53
C PHE A 42 -6.72 -1.84 -22.47
N LEU A 43 -7.46 -1.64 -21.37
CA LEU A 43 -8.85 -2.11 -21.29
C LEU A 43 -9.81 -1.25 -22.14
N PRO A 44 -10.88 -1.86 -22.69
CA PRO A 44 -11.98 -1.11 -23.29
C PRO A 44 -12.56 -0.08 -22.32
N ARG A 45 -13.05 1.05 -22.83
CA ARG A 45 -13.52 2.18 -22.01
C ARG A 45 -14.55 1.77 -20.94
N ALA A 46 -15.47 0.86 -21.27
CA ALA A 46 -16.47 0.36 -20.30
C ALA A 46 -15.79 -0.40 -19.14
N LYS A 47 -14.81 -1.24 -19.44
CA LYS A 47 -14.05 -2.01 -18.45
C LYS A 47 -13.15 -1.12 -17.59
N ARG A 48 -12.56 -0.06 -18.14
CA ARG A 48 -11.83 0.96 -17.35
C ARG A 48 -12.73 1.63 -16.31
N ARG A 49 -13.93 2.07 -16.71
CA ARG A 49 -14.88 2.69 -15.78
C ARG A 49 -15.33 1.72 -14.69
N GLN A 50 -15.61 0.47 -15.06
CA GLN A 50 -15.96 -0.58 -14.10
C GLN A 50 -14.84 -0.77 -13.07
N TYR A 51 -13.60 -0.91 -13.53
CA TYR A 51 -12.43 -1.09 -12.65
C TYR A 51 -12.25 0.09 -11.67
N VAL A 52 -12.35 1.33 -12.15
CA VAL A 52 -12.29 2.52 -11.27
C VAL A 52 -13.45 2.52 -10.27
N GLY A 53 -14.66 2.16 -10.69
CA GLY A 53 -15.81 2.02 -9.80
C GLY A 53 -15.55 1.02 -8.67
N GLU A 54 -15.05 -0.17 -9.00
CA GLU A 54 -14.71 -1.21 -8.02
C GLU A 54 -13.64 -0.73 -7.02
N MET A 55 -12.64 0.03 -7.47
CA MET A 55 -11.64 0.65 -6.58
C MET A 55 -12.27 1.65 -5.61
N VAL A 56 -13.17 2.50 -6.10
CA VAL A 56 -13.86 3.51 -5.27
C VAL A 56 -14.78 2.83 -4.26
N ASP A 57 -15.56 1.84 -4.69
CA ASP A 57 -16.45 1.07 -3.81
C ASP A 57 -15.67 0.36 -2.71
N HIS A 58 -14.51 -0.22 -3.06
CA HIS A 58 -13.63 -0.83 -2.09
C HIS A 58 -13.13 0.21 -1.06
N ALA A 59 -12.67 1.37 -1.53
CA ALA A 59 -12.18 2.44 -0.65
C ALA A 59 -13.28 2.95 0.30
N LEU A 60 -14.49 3.18 -0.21
CA LEU A 60 -15.64 3.57 0.61
C LEU A 60 -15.95 2.51 1.67
N ARG A 61 -15.96 1.23 1.30
CA ARG A 61 -16.17 0.10 2.24
C ARG A 61 -15.10 0.04 3.34
N LYS A 62 -13.90 0.53 3.06
CA LYS A 62 -12.81 0.65 4.03
C LYS A 62 -12.84 1.96 4.83
N GLY A 63 -13.86 2.80 4.63
CA GLY A 63 -14.06 4.04 5.38
C GLY A 63 -13.20 5.21 4.88
N VAL A 64 -12.67 5.15 3.65
CA VAL A 64 -11.96 6.28 3.04
C VAL A 64 -12.94 7.43 2.82
N LYS A 65 -12.60 8.62 3.32
CA LYS A 65 -13.39 9.86 3.16
C LYS A 65 -12.77 10.73 2.07
N PHE A 66 -13.44 10.83 0.92
CA PHE A 66 -12.96 11.62 -0.23
C PHE A 66 -13.15 13.13 -0.09
N GLU A 67 -13.93 13.57 0.90
CA GLU A 67 -14.16 14.99 1.20
C GLU A 67 -12.91 15.70 1.73
N LYS A 68 -11.94 14.94 2.25
CA LYS A 68 -10.68 15.51 2.73
C LYS A 68 -9.64 15.43 1.61
N PRO A 69 -8.98 16.54 1.26
CA PRO A 69 -7.87 16.50 0.33
C PRO A 69 -6.81 15.53 0.83
N ALA A 70 -6.23 14.76 -0.09
CA ALA A 70 -5.14 13.86 0.24
C ALA A 70 -3.96 14.68 0.81
N LEU A 71 -3.54 14.36 2.04
CA LEU A 71 -2.41 15.02 2.67
C LEU A 71 -1.16 14.83 1.80
N GLY A 72 -0.55 15.93 1.35
CA GLY A 72 0.64 15.90 0.50
C GLY A 72 0.38 15.96 -1.01
N VAL A 73 -0.87 16.12 -1.45
CA VAL A 73 -1.20 16.45 -2.84
C VAL A 73 -1.69 17.90 -2.90
N THR A 74 -0.84 18.80 -3.38
CA THR A 74 -1.23 20.18 -3.74
C THR A 74 -1.69 20.19 -5.20
N LEU A 75 -2.89 20.71 -5.45
CA LEU A 75 -3.43 20.96 -6.80
C LEU A 75 -2.94 22.31 -7.34
#